data_AF-A0A1B9NW41-F1
#
_entry.id   AF-A0A1B9NW41-F1
#
_cell.length_a   1.000
_cell.length_b   1.000
_cell.length_c   1.000
_cell.angle_alpha   90.00
_cell.angle_beta   90.00
_cell.angle_gamma   90.00
#
_symmetry.space_group_name_H-M   'P 1'
#
loop_
_entity.id
_entity.type
_entity.pdbx_description
1 polymer ?
#
loop_
_entity_poly.entity_id
_entity_poly.type
_entity_poly.pdbx_seq_one_letter_code
_entity_poly.pdbx_strand_id
1 'polypeptide(L)'
;MKFYHATTGQLSIGKQLYSSRQSSFYPRASMEMDKSKPNGVIGRKNALYCTNNEEFAVIFLMKQSVSLRNINLYEVKPNTPCKCPFAITHRVELKLQSGDCVEQLIKEYWAPSLSWEYYEYLTDSFEVVQQVNIPSIEQTMFNIIYDSDVRKAAGIS
;
A
#
# COMPACT_ATOMS: atom_id res chain seq x y z
N MET A 1 11.93 4.54 -12.21
CA MET A 1 10.55 4.55 -11.68
C MET A 1 10.54 5.47 -10.47
N LYS A 2 9.52 6.31 -10.31
CA LYS A 2 9.33 7.16 -9.13
C LYS A 2 8.42 6.49 -8.11
N PHE A 3 8.61 6.80 -6.84
CA PHE A 3 7.73 6.37 -5.76
C PHE A 3 7.22 7.56 -4.98
N TYR A 4 6.03 7.40 -4.42
CA TYR A 4 5.29 8.44 -3.75
C TYR A 4 4.80 7.95 -2.40
N HIS A 5 4.89 8.82 -1.41
CA HIS A 5 4.36 8.62 -0.06
C HIS A 5 3.51 9.82 0.32
N ALA A 6 2.24 9.57 0.64
CA ALA A 6 1.35 10.58 1.17
C ALA A 6 1.29 10.45 2.70
N THR A 7 1.31 11.58 3.39
CA THR A 7 1.20 11.64 4.86
C THR A 7 0.55 12.94 5.30
N THR A 8 0.05 13.01 6.53
CA THR A 8 -0.41 14.25 7.15
C THR A 8 0.71 15.04 7.83
N GLY A 9 1.84 14.38 8.11
CA GLY A 9 3.01 15.00 8.71
C GLY A 9 3.89 15.73 7.69
N GLN A 10 4.71 16.66 8.17
CA GLN A 10 5.80 17.21 7.37
C GLN A 10 7.02 16.30 7.45
N LEU A 11 7.61 15.98 6.30
CA LEU A 11 8.85 15.22 6.19
C LEU A 11 9.99 16.13 5.76
N SER A 12 11.19 15.88 6.30
CA SER A 12 12.40 16.63 5.93
C SER A 12 13.03 16.04 4.67
N ILE A 13 13.27 16.87 3.67
CA ILE A 13 13.93 16.49 2.42
C ILE A 13 15.38 16.03 2.68
N GLY A 14 15.83 15.00 1.97
CA GLY A 14 17.14 14.38 2.11
C GLY A 14 17.30 13.51 3.36
N LYS A 15 16.24 13.31 4.16
CA LYS A 15 16.30 12.43 5.32
C LYS A 15 15.85 11.02 4.98
N GLN A 16 16.58 10.05 5.52
CA GLN A 16 16.15 8.67 5.59
C GLN A 16 15.12 8.52 6.71
N LEU A 17 13.94 8.01 6.38
CA LEU A 17 12.94 7.60 7.34
C LEU A 17 12.98 6.09 7.48
N TYR A 18 12.88 5.62 8.71
CA TYR A 18 12.83 4.21 9.04
C TYR A 18 11.47 3.88 9.64
N SER A 19 11.01 2.67 9.38
CA SER A 19 9.86 2.16 10.09
C SER A 19 10.11 2.15 11.59
N SER A 20 9.28 2.88 12.33
CA SER A 20 9.41 3.04 13.78
C SER A 20 8.13 2.72 14.54
N ARG A 21 7.01 2.50 13.83
CA ARG A 21 5.67 2.31 14.41
C ARG A 21 4.86 1.33 13.57
N GLN A 22 3.89 0.69 14.23
CA GLN A 22 2.89 -0.09 13.53
C GLN A 22 2.00 0.83 12.71
N SER A 23 1.82 0.50 11.43
CA SER A 23 1.19 1.36 10.42
C SER A 23 0.02 0.68 9.68
N SER A 24 -0.47 -0.44 10.22
CA SER A 24 -1.43 -1.29 9.52
C SER A 24 -2.88 -0.83 9.69
N PHE A 25 -3.53 -0.45 8.59
CA PHE A 25 -4.98 -0.19 8.54
C PHE A 25 -5.84 -1.45 8.79
N TYR A 26 -5.39 -2.60 8.30
CA TYR A 26 -6.02 -3.91 8.53
C TYR A 26 -5.13 -4.79 9.43
N PRO A 27 -5.21 -4.67 10.77
CA PRO A 27 -4.30 -5.35 11.70
C PRO A 27 -4.40 -6.88 11.62
N ARG A 28 -5.61 -7.43 11.46
CA ARG A 28 -5.80 -8.89 11.35
C ARG A 28 -5.23 -9.43 10.04
N ALA A 29 -5.61 -8.84 8.91
CA ALA A 29 -5.04 -9.21 7.62
C ALA A 29 -3.50 -9.09 7.62
N SER A 30 -2.95 -7.99 8.14
CA SER A 30 -1.50 -7.80 8.18
C SER A 30 -0.79 -8.86 9.03
N MET A 31 -1.34 -9.21 10.20
CA MET A 31 -0.80 -10.28 11.03
C MET A 31 -0.85 -11.65 10.33
N GLU A 32 -1.95 -11.95 9.64
CA GLU A 32 -2.08 -13.23 8.94
C GLU A 32 -1.12 -13.32 7.76
N MET A 33 -1.05 -12.27 6.95
CA MET A 33 -0.18 -12.20 5.77
C MET A 33 1.30 -12.28 6.15
N ASP A 34 1.70 -11.68 7.27
CA ASP A 34 3.09 -11.68 7.74
C ASP A 34 3.60 -13.07 8.15
N LYS A 35 2.71 -14.03 8.45
CA LYS A 35 3.09 -15.43 8.78
C LYS A 35 3.76 -16.15 7.62
N SER A 36 3.39 -15.80 6.38
CA SER A 36 3.89 -16.44 5.15
C SER A 36 4.77 -15.50 4.33
N LYS A 37 5.26 -14.41 4.92
CA LYS A 37 6.11 -13.46 4.21
C LYS A 37 7.45 -14.11 3.79
N PRO A 38 8.00 -13.76 2.62
CA PRO A 38 9.32 -14.22 2.22
C PRO A 38 10.43 -13.80 3.19
N ASN A 39 11.50 -14.60 3.23
CA ASN A 39 12.71 -14.25 3.98
C ASN A 39 13.34 -12.96 3.44
N GLY A 40 13.80 -12.09 4.35
CA GLY A 40 14.40 -10.81 3.99
C GLY A 40 13.42 -9.70 3.61
N VAL A 41 12.11 -9.98 3.52
CA VAL A 41 11.08 -8.97 3.26
C VAL A 41 10.51 -8.43 4.56
N ILE A 42 10.25 -7.12 4.63
CA ILE A 42 9.59 -6.51 5.79
C ILE A 42 8.11 -6.91 5.83
N GLY A 43 7.62 -7.25 7.02
CA GLY A 43 6.19 -7.52 7.24
C GLY A 43 5.36 -6.23 7.17
N ARG A 44 4.11 -6.36 6.73
CA ARG A 44 3.11 -5.28 6.66
C ARG A 44 2.99 -4.53 7.98
N LYS A 45 3.05 -5.23 9.10
CA LYS A 45 2.85 -4.64 10.42
C LYS A 45 3.79 -3.46 10.70
N ASN A 46 5.02 -3.56 10.20
CA ASN A 46 6.07 -2.57 10.40
C ASN A 46 6.59 -2.02 9.07
N ALA A 47 5.84 -2.09 7.97
CA ALA A 47 6.32 -1.53 6.72
C ALA A 47 6.10 -0.02 6.67
N LEU A 48 7.03 0.70 6.03
CA LEU A 48 6.69 1.95 5.37
C LEU A 48 6.09 1.61 4.00
N TYR A 49 5.08 2.36 3.62
CA TYR A 49 4.34 2.15 2.37
C TYR A 49 4.61 3.29 1.40
N CYS A 50 4.87 2.94 0.15
CA CYS A 50 4.91 3.89 -0.96
C CYS A 50 4.23 3.25 -2.19
N THR A 51 3.97 4.05 -3.22
CA THR A 51 3.42 3.56 -4.48
C THR A 51 4.06 4.25 -5.68
N ASN A 52 4.02 3.65 -6.85
CA ASN A 52 4.50 4.24 -8.09
C ASN A 52 3.46 5.14 -8.79
N ASN A 53 2.32 5.40 -8.14
CA ASN A 53 1.24 6.27 -8.65
C ASN A 53 0.91 7.37 -7.62
N GLU A 54 1.10 8.62 -8.01
CA GLU A 54 0.89 9.79 -7.16
C GLU A 54 -0.57 9.99 -6.74
N GLU A 55 -1.53 9.80 -7.64
CA GLU A 55 -2.97 9.89 -7.32
C GLU A 55 -3.35 8.82 -6.30
N PHE A 56 -2.88 7.59 -6.49
CA PHE A 56 -3.18 6.49 -5.59
C PHE A 56 -2.65 6.71 -4.17
N ALA A 57 -1.44 7.30 -4.03
CA ALA A 57 -0.89 7.66 -2.73
C ALA A 57 -1.84 8.60 -1.96
N VAL A 58 -2.40 9.60 -2.65
CA VAL A 58 -3.31 10.59 -2.07
C VAL A 58 -4.68 9.99 -1.75
N ILE A 59 -5.25 9.25 -2.69
CA ILE A 59 -6.58 8.64 -2.54
C ILE A 59 -6.63 7.70 -1.33
N PHE A 60 -5.55 6.97 -1.06
CA PHE A 60 -5.48 6.08 0.10
C PHE A 60 -5.73 6.81 1.43
N LEU A 61 -5.16 8.02 1.61
CA LEU A 61 -5.44 8.85 2.79
C LEU A 61 -6.84 9.46 2.75
N MET A 62 -7.34 9.86 1.58
CA MET A 62 -8.70 10.37 1.45
C MET A 62 -9.75 9.33 1.87
N LYS A 63 -9.54 8.05 1.55
CA LYS A 63 -10.40 6.94 2.00
C LYS A 63 -10.35 6.70 3.51
N GLN A 64 -9.36 7.26 4.20
CA GLN A 64 -9.25 7.29 5.67
C GLN A 64 -9.80 8.60 6.27
N SER A 65 -10.67 9.30 5.53
CA SER A 65 -11.29 10.56 5.96
C SER A 65 -10.31 11.71 6.17
N VAL A 66 -9.12 11.65 5.57
CA VAL A 66 -8.17 12.77 5.57
C VAL A 66 -8.56 13.77 4.49
N SER A 67 -8.79 15.03 4.88
CA SER A 67 -9.08 16.11 3.94
C SER A 67 -7.86 16.40 3.05
N LEU A 68 -8.08 16.64 1.75
CA LEU A 68 -7.02 16.90 0.76
C LEU A 68 -6.04 18.00 1.21
N ARG A 69 -6.54 19.06 1.85
CA ARG A 69 -5.74 20.19 2.36
C ARG A 69 -4.75 19.80 3.47
N ASN A 70 -4.93 18.64 4.09
CA ASN A 70 -4.09 18.12 5.17
C ASN A 70 -3.13 17.04 4.67
N ILE A 71 -3.11 16.74 3.37
CA ILE A 71 -2.24 15.74 2.78
C ILE A 71 -0.98 16.43 2.26
N ASN A 72 0.18 15.90 2.61
CA ASN A 72 1.45 16.21 1.97
C ASN A 72 1.85 15.00 1.13
N LEU A 73 2.31 15.26 -0.10
CA LEU A 73 2.79 14.24 -1.02
C LEU A 73 4.29 14.41 -1.24
N TYR A 74 5.04 13.31 -1.09
CA TYR A 74 6.48 13.30 -1.27
C TYR A 74 6.89 12.27 -2.31
N GLU A 75 7.84 12.64 -3.17
CA GLU A 75 8.63 11.67 -3.92
C GLU A 75 9.64 11.04 -2.96
N VAL A 76 9.74 9.72 -2.98
CA VAL A 76 10.60 8.95 -2.07
C VAL A 76 11.43 7.93 -2.84
N LYS A 77 12.55 7.53 -2.25
CA LYS A 77 13.40 6.45 -2.74
C LYS A 77 13.43 5.33 -1.72
N PRO A 78 12.59 4.29 -1.88
CA PRO A 78 12.54 3.17 -0.94
C PRO A 78 13.79 2.30 -1.02
N ASN A 79 14.23 1.79 0.13
CA ASN A 79 15.27 0.79 0.21
C ASN A 79 14.67 -0.61 -0.02
N THR A 80 15.14 -1.34 -1.03
CA THR A 80 14.69 -2.71 -1.34
C THR A 80 13.16 -2.92 -1.26
N PRO A 81 12.34 -2.16 -2.02
CA PRO A 81 10.89 -2.25 -1.92
C PRO A 81 10.36 -3.61 -2.38
N CYS A 82 9.43 -4.18 -1.61
CA CYS A 82 8.65 -5.35 -2.01
C CYS A 82 7.33 -4.90 -2.65
N LYS A 83 7.13 -5.24 -3.92
CA LYS A 83 5.94 -4.89 -4.71
C LYS A 83 4.80 -5.86 -4.42
N CYS A 84 3.68 -5.35 -3.93
CA CYS A 84 2.52 -6.17 -3.57
C CYS A 84 1.20 -5.56 -4.09
N PRO A 85 0.23 -6.38 -4.53
CA PRO A 85 -1.06 -5.91 -5.00
C PRO A 85 -1.94 -5.44 -3.83
N PHE A 86 -2.38 -4.18 -3.90
CA PHE A 86 -3.03 -3.53 -2.76
C PHE A 86 -4.42 -4.11 -2.44
N ALA A 87 -5.22 -4.42 -3.46
CA ALA A 87 -6.60 -4.91 -3.30
C ALA A 87 -6.70 -6.22 -2.51
N ILE A 88 -5.63 -7.03 -2.50
CA ILE A 88 -5.63 -8.31 -1.78
C ILE A 88 -5.76 -8.10 -0.27
N THR A 89 -5.13 -7.08 0.31
CA THR A 89 -5.16 -6.87 1.76
C THR A 89 -6.59 -6.70 2.27
N HIS A 90 -7.40 -5.90 1.55
CA HIS A 90 -8.82 -5.74 1.88
C HIS A 90 -9.59 -7.07 1.74
N ARG A 91 -9.31 -7.84 0.68
CA ARG A 91 -9.98 -9.13 0.46
C ARG A 91 -9.63 -10.17 1.53
N VAL A 92 -8.37 -10.21 1.98
CA VAL A 92 -7.94 -11.06 3.10
C VAL A 92 -8.70 -10.69 4.36
N GLU A 93 -8.81 -9.40 4.69
CA GLU A 93 -9.58 -8.94 5.86
C GLU A 93 -11.03 -9.42 5.81
N LEU A 94 -11.70 -9.31 4.65
CA LEU A 94 -13.08 -9.78 4.48
C LEU A 94 -13.21 -11.30 4.65
N LYS A 95 -12.33 -12.09 4.02
CA LYS A 95 -12.36 -13.55 4.16
C LYS A 95 -12.08 -14.00 5.59
N LEU A 96 -11.15 -13.35 6.29
CA LEU A 96 -10.88 -13.63 7.71
C LEU A 96 -12.10 -13.34 8.60
N GLN A 97 -12.89 -12.31 8.28
CA GLN A 97 -14.14 -12.01 9.01
C GLN A 97 -15.19 -13.10 8.79
N SER A 98 -15.24 -13.68 7.60
CA SER A 98 -16.16 -14.76 7.23
C SER A 98 -15.68 -16.16 7.62
N GLY A 99 -14.43 -16.32 8.07
CA GLY A 99 -13.83 -17.61 8.38
C GLY A 99 -13.38 -18.41 7.14
N ASP A 100 -13.27 -17.75 5.99
CA ASP A 100 -12.89 -18.38 4.73
C ASP A 100 -11.36 -18.54 4.59
N CYS A 101 -10.93 -19.45 3.70
CA CYS A 101 -9.52 -19.65 3.38
C CYS A 101 -8.90 -18.45 2.64
N VAL A 102 -7.73 -18.01 3.11
CA VAL A 102 -6.97 -16.86 2.57
C VAL A 102 -5.62 -17.24 1.95
N GLU A 103 -5.26 -18.53 1.94
CA GLU A 103 -3.91 -18.97 1.57
C GLU A 103 -3.49 -18.52 0.16
N GLN A 104 -4.34 -18.71 -0.84
CA GLN A 104 -4.01 -18.31 -2.22
C GLN A 104 -3.92 -16.78 -2.38
N LEU A 105 -4.72 -16.02 -1.64
CA LEU A 105 -4.61 -14.56 -1.61
C LEU A 105 -3.26 -14.14 -1.04
N ILE A 106 -2.84 -14.72 0.08
CA ILE A 106 -1.55 -14.40 0.72
C ILE A 106 -0.39 -14.78 -0.20
N LYS A 107 -0.48 -15.92 -0.89
CA LYS A 107 0.52 -16.35 -1.87
C LYS A 107 0.64 -15.35 -3.02
N GLU A 108 -0.49 -14.96 -3.62
CA GLU A 108 -0.51 -13.97 -4.71
C GLU A 108 -0.04 -12.59 -4.23
N TYR A 109 -0.30 -12.23 -2.97
CA TYR A 109 0.17 -10.96 -2.42
C TYR A 109 1.70 -10.87 -2.35
N TRP A 110 2.36 -11.93 -1.87
CA TRP A 110 3.82 -11.96 -1.72
C TRP A 110 4.56 -12.32 -3.01
N ALA A 111 3.91 -13.03 -3.92
CA ALA A 111 4.46 -13.43 -5.21
C ALA A 111 3.41 -13.20 -6.33
N PRO A 112 3.15 -11.93 -6.69
CA PRO A 112 2.09 -11.61 -7.64
C PRO A 112 2.37 -12.20 -9.02
N SER A 113 1.42 -13.01 -9.50
CA SER A 113 1.45 -13.67 -10.80
C SER A 113 0.43 -13.08 -11.77
N LEU A 114 -0.61 -12.41 -11.26
CA LEU A 114 -1.60 -11.70 -12.05
C LEU A 114 -1.14 -10.26 -12.35
N SER A 115 -1.69 -9.66 -13.41
CA SER A 115 -1.49 -8.25 -13.71
C SER A 115 -2.42 -7.42 -12.83
N TRP A 116 -1.87 -6.55 -11.97
CA TRP A 116 -2.64 -5.65 -11.10
C TRP A 116 -2.43 -4.20 -11.53
N GLU A 117 -3.42 -3.36 -11.26
CA GLU A 117 -3.35 -1.93 -11.61
C GLU A 117 -2.70 -1.13 -10.47
N TYR A 118 -3.08 -1.44 -9.22
CA TYR A 118 -2.58 -0.73 -8.05
C TYR A 118 -1.69 -1.60 -7.17
N TYR A 119 -0.45 -1.15 -7.03
CA TYR A 119 0.54 -1.76 -6.16
C TYR A 119 0.91 -0.86 -4.99
N GLU A 120 1.07 -1.48 -3.83
CA GLU A 120 1.79 -0.92 -2.69
C GLU A 120 3.21 -1.50 -2.65
N TYR A 121 4.16 -0.70 -2.19
CA TYR A 121 5.56 -1.09 -2.07
C TYR A 121 5.97 -0.97 -0.61
N LEU A 122 6.30 -2.11 -0.03
CA LEU A 122 6.68 -2.24 1.37
C LEU A 122 8.18 -2.08 1.48
N THR A 123 8.62 -1.23 2.39
CA THR A 123 10.04 -1.01 2.65
C THR A 123 10.30 -0.78 4.14
N ASP A 124 11.51 -1.09 4.59
CA ASP A 124 11.97 -0.78 5.94
C ASP A 124 12.29 0.70 6.12
N SER A 125 12.65 1.37 5.02
CA SER A 125 13.12 2.73 5.03
C SER A 125 13.03 3.38 3.65
N PHE A 126 12.86 4.69 3.61
CA PHE A 126 12.98 5.44 2.36
C PHE A 126 13.66 6.79 2.58
N GLU A 127 14.32 7.28 1.54
CA GLU A 127 14.82 8.65 1.50
C GLU A 127 13.71 9.58 0.98
N VAL A 128 13.50 10.72 1.64
CA VAL A 128 12.59 11.76 1.15
C VAL A 128 13.31 12.59 0.09
N VAL A 129 12.90 12.47 -1.18
CA VAL A 129 13.58 13.14 -2.29
C VAL A 129 13.14 14.59 -2.41
N GLN A 130 11.83 14.82 -2.44
CA GLN A 130 11.24 16.16 -2.54
C GLN A 130 9.76 16.11 -2.18
N GLN A 131 9.22 17.26 -1.77
CA GLN A 131 7.77 17.44 -1.72
C GLN A 131 7.27 17.73 -3.14
N VAL A 132 6.16 17.10 -3.53
CA VAL A 132 5.54 17.31 -4.83
C VAL A 132 4.13 17.86 -4.66
N ASN A 133 3.63 18.54 -5.70
CA ASN A 133 2.26 19.03 -5.70
C ASN A 133 1.28 17.85 -5.76
N ILE A 134 0.15 18.00 -5.08
CA ILE A 134 -0.94 17.04 -5.18
C ILE A 134 -1.53 17.16 -6.61
N PRO A 135 -1.63 16.05 -7.36
CA PRO A 135 -2.22 16.07 -8.69
C PRO A 135 -3.74 16.32 -8.62
N SER A 136 -4.35 16.62 -9.77
CA SER A 136 -5.81 16.54 -9.89
C SER A 136 -6.24 15.09 -9.67
N ILE A 137 -7.24 14.86 -8.82
CA ILE A 137 -7.65 13.52 -8.42
C ILE A 137 -8.93 13.13 -9.18
N GLU A 138 -8.81 12.19 -10.12
CA GLU A 138 -9.94 11.66 -10.88
C GLU A 138 -10.57 10.45 -10.16
N GLN A 139 -11.28 10.72 -9.05
CA GLN A 139 -11.81 9.67 -8.16
C GLN A 139 -12.70 8.64 -8.87
N THR A 140 -13.48 9.06 -9.86
CA THR A 140 -14.37 8.17 -10.62
C THR A 140 -13.57 7.12 -11.39
N MET A 141 -12.53 7.56 -12.11
CA MET A 141 -11.66 6.66 -12.87
C MET A 141 -10.90 5.73 -11.92
N PHE A 142 -10.38 6.27 -10.81
CA PHE A 142 -9.72 5.47 -9.80
C PHE A 142 -10.62 4.33 -9.29
N ASN A 143 -11.87 4.64 -8.91
CA ASN A 143 -12.79 3.63 -8.38
C ASN A 143 -13.06 2.53 -9.43
N ILE A 144 -13.28 2.89 -10.70
CA ILE A 144 -13.52 1.91 -11.79
C ILE A 144 -12.32 0.97 -11.95
N ILE A 145 -11.11 1.52 -11.98
CA ILE A 145 -9.88 0.72 -12.13
C ILE A 145 -9.66 -0.14 -10.89
N TYR A 146 -9.85 0.42 -9.70
CA TYR A 146 -9.68 -0.30 -8.44
C TYR A 146 -10.69 -1.44 -8.28
N ASP A 147 -11.94 -1.25 -8.71
CA ASP A 147 -12.97 -2.30 -8.72
C ASP A 147 -12.58 -3.49 -9.61
N SER A 148 -11.78 -3.27 -10.65
CA SER A 148 -11.18 -4.35 -11.44
C SER A 148 -10.27 -5.24 -10.59
N ASP A 149 -9.37 -4.62 -9.82
CA ASP A 149 -8.49 -5.35 -8.90
C ASP A 149 -9.26 -6.01 -7.75
N VAL A 150 -10.31 -5.37 -7.23
CA VAL A 150 -11.19 -5.97 -6.22
C VAL A 150 -11.87 -7.24 -6.75
N ARG A 151 -12.43 -7.21 -7.97
CA ARG A 151 -13.04 -8.39 -8.60
C ARG A 151 -12.03 -9.49 -8.85
N LYS A 152 -10.81 -9.12 -9.28
CA LYS A 152 -9.69 -10.05 -9.47
C LYS A 152 -9.33 -10.75 -8.15
N ALA A 153 -9.15 -9.99 -7.07
CA ALA A 153 -8.92 -10.55 -5.73
C ALA A 153 -10.10 -11.42 -5.26
N ALA A 154 -11.34 -11.06 -5.58
CA ALA A 154 -12.50 -11.84 -5.21
C ALA A 154 -12.54 -13.24 -5.86
N GLY A 155 -11.99 -13.37 -7.07
CA GLY A 155 -11.90 -14.63 -7.80
C GLY A 155 -10.78 -15.57 -7.36
N ILE A 156 -9.84 -15.12 -6.51
CA ILE A 156 -8.76 -15.96 -5.99
C ILE A 156 -9.32 -16.82 -4.85
N SER A 157 -9.40 -18.13 -5.10
CA SER A 157 -9.96 -19.14 -4.19
C SER A 157 -8.92 -19.56 -3.18
#